data_AF-A0A9P7FW38-F1
#
_entry.id   AF-A0A9P7FW38-F1
#
_cell.length_a   1.000
_cell.length_b   1.000
_cell.length_c   1.000
_cell.angle_alpha   90.00
_cell.angle_beta   90.00
_cell.angle_gamma   90.00
#
_symmetry.space_group_name_H-M   'P 1'
#
loop_
_entity.id
_entity.type
_entity.pdbx_description
1 polymer ?
#
loop_
_entity_poly.entity_id
_entity_poly.type
_entity_poly.pdbx_seq_one_letter_code
_entity_poly.pdbx_strand_id
1 'polypeptide(L)'
;MDRNLLGDCGSVMAWLGAHATNGISETHVLHHVSSKIPHYNAWEASAALKNKLAKRGIHLQGAPGGWREVYRVYKECKFVEDEGDVVFFKNAHGLAKMKPVFADATSDSGVDIVDHDK
;
A
#
# COMPACT_ATOMS: atom_id res chain seq x y z
N MET A 1 -12.53 -12.24 10.03
CA MET A 1 -12.44 -11.86 8.60
C MET A 1 -11.93 -10.43 8.55
N ASP A 2 -10.84 -10.17 7.83
CA ASP A 2 -10.23 -8.84 7.73
C ASP A 2 -11.06 -7.93 6.80
N ARG A 3 -12.28 -7.58 7.22
CA ARG A 3 -13.14 -6.59 6.54
C ARG A 3 -12.83 -5.20 7.09
N ASN A 4 -11.57 -4.81 7.02
CA ASN A 4 -11.05 -3.66 7.75
C ASN A 4 -10.75 -2.47 6.83
N LEU A 5 -11.16 -2.51 5.55
CA LEU A 5 -11.01 -1.36 4.67
C LEU A 5 -11.75 -0.17 5.27
N LEU A 6 -11.03 0.92 5.56
CA LEU A 6 -11.55 2.12 6.25
C LEU A 6 -12.05 1.85 7.70
N GLY A 7 -11.75 0.68 8.26
CA GLY A 7 -12.24 0.25 9.58
C GLY A 7 -11.52 0.87 10.77
N ASP A 8 -10.46 1.64 10.54
CA ASP A 8 -9.73 2.38 11.57
C ASP A 8 -10.55 3.53 12.19
N CYS A 9 -11.68 3.90 11.57
CA CYS A 9 -12.71 4.77 12.15
C CYS A 9 -13.95 4.00 12.67
N GLY A 10 -13.83 2.70 12.94
CA GLY A 10 -14.85 1.88 13.57
C GLY A 10 -15.64 0.96 12.63
N SER A 11 -16.50 0.13 13.23
CA SER A 11 -17.23 -0.96 12.54
C SER A 11 -18.18 -0.49 11.46
N VAL A 12 -18.78 0.69 11.60
CA VAL A 12 -19.66 1.29 10.57
C VAL A 12 -18.87 1.61 9.31
N MET A 13 -17.69 2.22 9.45
CA MET A 13 -16.83 2.56 8.32
C MET A 13 -16.22 1.32 7.66
N ALA A 14 -15.86 0.32 8.46
CA ALA A 14 -15.46 -1.00 7.97
C ALA A 14 -16.55 -1.65 7.09
N TRP A 15 -17.81 -1.61 7.56
CA TRP A 15 -18.95 -2.14 6.79
C TRP A 15 -19.16 -1.35 5.49
N LEU A 16 -19.14 -0.01 5.56
CA LEU A 16 -19.26 0.86 4.39
C LEU A 16 -18.16 0.58 3.36
N GLY A 17 -16.90 0.47 3.79
CA GLY A 17 -15.77 0.18 2.92
C GLY A 17 -15.90 -1.18 2.24
N ALA A 18 -16.20 -2.22 3.00
CA ALA A 18 -16.40 -3.57 2.47
C ALA A 18 -17.60 -3.64 1.51
N HIS A 19 -18.69 -2.94 1.82
CA HIS A 19 -19.90 -2.93 0.99
C HIS A 19 -19.69 -2.15 -0.31
N ALA A 20 -19.15 -0.93 -0.24
CA ALA A 20 -18.94 -0.07 -1.40
C ALA A 20 -17.96 -0.67 -2.41
N THR A 21 -16.97 -1.42 -1.95
CA THR A 21 -15.94 -2.03 -2.80
C THR A 21 -16.19 -3.49 -3.13
N ASN A 22 -17.28 -4.09 -2.61
CA ASN A 22 -17.52 -5.53 -2.66
C ASN A 22 -16.31 -6.37 -2.19
N GLY A 23 -15.50 -5.83 -1.27
CA GLY A 23 -14.31 -6.50 -0.75
C GLY A 23 -13.12 -6.62 -1.68
N ILE A 24 -13.14 -5.97 -2.84
CA ILE A 24 -12.09 -6.13 -3.85
C ILE A 24 -10.73 -5.60 -3.34
N SER A 25 -10.73 -4.60 -2.45
CA SER A 25 -9.51 -4.06 -1.87
C SER A 25 -8.88 -5.03 -0.87
N GLU A 26 -9.66 -5.66 0.00
CA GLU A 26 -9.16 -6.63 0.99
C GLU A 26 -8.78 -7.98 0.34
N THR A 27 -9.33 -8.26 -0.83
CA THR A 27 -9.07 -9.48 -1.62
C THR A 27 -8.25 -9.20 -2.87
N HIS A 28 -7.60 -8.04 -2.96
CA HIS A 28 -6.94 -7.52 -4.18
C HIS A 28 -6.01 -8.53 -4.86
N VAL A 29 -5.15 -9.20 -4.10
CA VAL A 29 -4.24 -10.22 -4.65
C VAL A 29 -5.01 -11.42 -5.22
N LEU A 30 -6.06 -11.88 -4.53
CA LEU A 30 -6.91 -12.94 -5.07
C LEU A 30 -7.60 -12.48 -6.36
N HIS A 31 -8.12 -11.25 -6.38
CA HIS A 31 -8.76 -10.70 -7.57
C HIS A 31 -7.81 -10.73 -8.78
N HIS A 32 -6.53 -10.39 -8.60
CA HIS A 32 -5.55 -10.51 -9.68
C HIS A 32 -5.24 -11.96 -10.08
N VAL A 33 -5.25 -12.90 -9.13
CA VAL A 33 -5.07 -14.33 -9.41
C VAL A 33 -6.28 -14.93 -10.16
N SER A 34 -7.49 -14.48 -9.84
CA SER A 34 -8.73 -14.92 -10.47
C SER A 34 -9.74 -13.77 -10.52
N SER A 35 -9.69 -12.98 -11.58
CA SER A 35 -10.52 -11.77 -11.71
C SER A 35 -12.02 -12.05 -11.88
N LYS A 36 -12.37 -13.29 -12.23
CA LYS A 36 -13.75 -13.77 -12.37
C LYS A 36 -14.34 -14.34 -11.08
N ILE A 37 -13.60 -14.35 -9.96
CA ILE A 37 -14.12 -14.84 -8.68
C ILE A 37 -15.33 -13.99 -8.24
N PRO A 38 -16.47 -14.60 -7.88
CA PRO A 38 -17.56 -13.84 -7.29
C PRO A 38 -17.16 -13.30 -5.92
N HIS A 39 -17.54 -12.04 -5.63
CA HIS A 39 -17.17 -11.35 -4.39
C HIS A 39 -17.63 -12.10 -3.13
N TYR A 40 -18.77 -12.81 -3.17
CA TYR A 40 -19.26 -13.59 -2.04
C TYR A 40 -18.39 -14.81 -1.68
N ASN A 41 -17.54 -15.30 -2.60
CA ASN A 41 -16.51 -16.32 -2.31
C ASN A 41 -15.10 -15.73 -2.15
N ALA A 42 -14.89 -14.44 -2.45
CA ALA A 42 -13.56 -13.85 -2.53
C ALA A 42 -12.80 -13.87 -1.19
N TRP A 43 -13.48 -13.70 -0.05
CA TRP A 43 -12.80 -13.74 1.25
C TRP A 43 -12.29 -15.14 1.61
N GLU A 44 -13.11 -16.16 1.38
CA GLU A 44 -12.73 -17.55 1.65
C GLU A 44 -11.57 -17.98 0.76
N ALA A 45 -11.68 -17.70 -0.55
CA ALA A 45 -10.62 -17.98 -1.50
C ALA A 45 -9.32 -17.19 -1.19
N SER A 46 -9.43 -15.95 -0.69
CA SER A 46 -8.29 -15.12 -0.29
C SER A 46 -7.58 -15.71 0.93
N ALA A 47 -8.34 -16.19 1.93
CA ALA A 47 -7.78 -16.89 3.08
C ALA A 47 -7.05 -18.18 2.68
N ALA A 48 -7.65 -18.98 1.79
CA ALA A 48 -7.02 -20.19 1.25
C ALA A 48 -5.73 -19.87 0.47
N LEU A 49 -5.74 -18.82 -0.35
CA LEU A 49 -4.57 -18.35 -1.10
C LEU A 49 -3.46 -17.86 -0.16
N LYS A 50 -3.79 -16.99 0.83
CA LYS A 50 -2.85 -16.51 1.86
C LYS A 50 -2.18 -17.67 2.58
N ASN A 51 -2.94 -18.69 3.01
CA ASN A 51 -2.40 -19.88 3.67
C ASN A 51 -1.44 -20.67 2.76
N LYS A 52 -1.77 -20.80 1.47
CA LYS A 52 -0.91 -21.49 0.50
C LYS A 52 0.40 -20.73 0.24
N LEU A 53 0.34 -19.41 0.17
CA LEU A 53 1.51 -18.54 -0.03
C LEU A 53 2.40 -18.53 1.22
N ALA A 54 1.82 -18.45 2.42
CA ALA A 54 2.56 -18.46 3.68
C ALA A 54 3.38 -19.75 3.85
N LYS A 55 2.85 -20.91 3.46
CA LYS A 55 3.58 -22.18 3.45
C LYS A 55 4.83 -22.19 2.55
N ARG A 56 4.93 -21.23 1.62
CA ARG A 56 6.08 -21.03 0.71
C ARG A 56 6.95 -19.84 1.15
N GLY A 57 6.75 -19.31 2.35
CA GLY A 57 7.48 -18.14 2.86
C GLY A 57 7.02 -16.80 2.26
N ILE A 58 5.92 -16.78 1.50
CA ILE A 58 5.37 -15.56 0.90
C ILE A 58 4.27 -15.02 1.81
N HIS A 59 4.55 -13.89 2.47
CA HIS A 59 3.60 -13.20 3.33
C HIS A 59 3.06 -11.96 2.63
N LEU A 60 1.74 -11.89 2.47
CA LEU A 60 1.07 -10.70 1.95
C LEU A 60 1.00 -9.65 3.06
N GLN A 61 2.07 -8.87 3.20
CA GLN A 61 2.17 -7.76 4.16
C GLN A 61 2.03 -6.43 3.43
N GLY A 62 1.17 -5.57 3.94
CA GLY A 62 0.96 -4.21 3.44
C GLY A 62 0.20 -3.40 4.49
N ALA A 63 0.31 -2.07 4.40
CA ALA A 63 -0.49 -1.20 5.27
C ALA A 63 -1.99 -1.45 4.99
N PRO A 64 -2.84 -1.60 6.03
CA PRO A 64 -4.26 -1.78 5.81
C PRO A 64 -4.83 -0.51 5.16
N GLY A 65 -5.64 -0.68 4.10
CA GLY A 65 -6.36 0.44 3.52
C GLY A 65 -7.29 1.05 4.57
N GLY A 66 -7.00 2.28 4.98
CA GLY A 66 -7.68 2.95 6.10
C GLY A 66 -7.59 4.47 5.99
N TRP A 67 -8.33 5.18 6.84
CA TRP A 67 -8.28 6.65 6.92
C TRP A 67 -6.89 7.18 7.27
N ARG A 68 -6.13 6.46 8.11
CA ARG A 68 -4.72 6.76 8.37
C ARG A 68 -3.88 6.71 7.10
N GLU A 69 -4.07 5.71 6.25
CA GLU A 69 -3.33 5.59 4.99
C GLU A 69 -3.76 6.66 3.98
N VAL A 70 -5.06 6.95 3.88
CA VAL A 70 -5.57 8.08 3.08
C VAL A 70 -4.92 9.39 3.51
N TYR A 71 -4.90 9.67 4.82
CA TYR A 71 -4.27 10.87 5.35
C TYR A 71 -2.75 10.90 5.12
N ARG A 72 -2.07 9.75 5.27
CA ARG A 72 -0.64 9.63 4.98
C ARG A 72 -0.33 9.94 3.52
N VAL A 73 -1.02 9.31 2.57
CA VAL A 73 -0.81 9.57 1.13
C VAL A 73 -1.12 11.01 0.80
N TYR A 74 -2.22 11.56 1.34
CA TYR A 74 -2.55 12.97 1.17
C TYR A 74 -1.41 13.90 1.59
N LYS A 75 -0.68 13.61 2.69
CA LYS A 75 0.43 14.45 3.15
C LYS A 75 1.76 14.16 2.49
N GLU A 76 2.08 12.89 2.26
CA GLU A 76 3.42 12.44 1.89
C GLU A 76 3.63 12.33 0.37
N CYS A 77 2.57 12.26 -0.44
CA CYS A 77 2.68 12.09 -1.89
C CYS A 77 2.14 13.34 -2.61
N LYS A 78 2.95 14.41 -2.64
CA LYS A 78 2.56 15.71 -3.19
C LYS A 78 3.01 15.93 -4.63
N PHE A 79 4.24 15.58 -4.94
CA PHE A 79 4.82 15.74 -6.26
C PHE A 79 5.93 14.71 -6.50
N VAL A 80 6.41 14.66 -7.73
CA VAL A 80 7.65 13.99 -8.17
C VAL A 80 8.50 15.02 -8.89
N GLU A 81 9.81 14.82 -8.95
CA GLU A 81 10.69 15.71 -9.72
C GLU A 81 10.41 15.60 -11.23
N ASP A 82 10.63 16.69 -11.96
CA ASP A 82 10.45 16.74 -13.42
C ASP A 82 11.56 15.95 -14.16
N GLU A 83 12.70 15.75 -13.51
CA GLU A 83 13.90 15.11 -14.05
C GLU A 83 14.33 13.89 -13.20
N GLY A 84 15.02 12.95 -13.84
CA GLY A 84 15.58 11.74 -13.21
C GLY A 84 15.07 10.44 -13.83
N ASP A 85 15.96 9.45 -13.95
CA ASP A 85 15.61 8.13 -14.51
C ASP A 85 14.60 7.36 -13.62
N VAL A 86 14.69 7.56 -12.30
CA VAL A 86 13.78 7.01 -11.31
C VAL A 86 13.45 8.09 -10.28
N VAL A 87 12.21 8.56 -10.28
CA VAL A 87 11.70 9.58 -9.35
C VAL A 87 10.73 8.98 -8.33
N PHE A 88 10.74 9.50 -7.11
CA PHE A 88 9.86 9.07 -6.02
C PHE A 88 8.93 10.20 -5.58
N PHE A 89 7.76 9.83 -5.08
CA PHE A 89 6.83 10.80 -4.48
C PHE A 89 7.48 11.48 -3.27
N LYS A 90 7.46 12.82 -3.29
CA LYS A 90 7.93 13.71 -2.23
C LYS A 90 6.77 14.40 -1.53
N ASN A 91 6.96 14.72 -0.25
CA ASN A 91 6.02 15.50 0.53
C ASN A 91 6.21 17.02 0.29
N ALA A 92 5.41 17.87 0.91
CA ALA A 92 5.49 19.32 0.73
C ALA A 92 6.83 19.97 1.18
N HIS A 93 7.66 19.22 1.90
CA HIS A 93 9.00 19.64 2.31
C HIS A 93 10.10 19.12 1.35
N GLY A 94 9.73 18.47 0.24
CA GLY A 94 10.67 17.90 -0.73
C GLY A 94 11.30 16.58 -0.31
N LEU A 95 10.81 15.92 0.75
CA LEU A 95 11.39 14.68 1.27
C LEU A 95 10.68 13.46 0.71
N ALA A 96 11.45 12.47 0.24
CA ALA A 96 10.94 11.17 -0.17
C ALA A 96 11.00 10.14 0.99
N LYS A 97 10.06 9.18 1.00
CA LYS A 97 10.08 8.06 1.98
C LYS A 97 11.00 6.91 1.59
N MET A 98 11.40 6.85 0.33
CA MET A 98 12.27 5.82 -0.24
C MET A 98 13.22 6.48 -1.22
N LYS A 99 14.42 5.91 -1.33
CA LYS A 99 15.44 6.34 -2.27
C LYS A 99 15.81 5.19 -3.19
N PRO A 100 16.19 5.47 -4.45
CA PRO A 100 16.70 4.44 -5.33
C PRO A 100 18.02 3.89 -4.76
N VAL A 101 18.24 2.59 -4.95
CA VAL A 101 19.53 1.94 -4.68
C VAL A 101 20.19 1.70 -6.02
N PHE A 102 21.14 2.55 -6.39
CA PHE A 102 21.97 2.37 -7.57
C PHE A 102 23.29 1.70 -7.18
N ALA A 103 23.81 0.83 -8.07
CA ALA A 103 25.08 0.15 -7.85
C ALA A 103 26.28 1.13 -7.85
N ASP A 104 26.17 2.20 -8.64
CA ASP A 104 27.17 3.26 -8.76
C ASP A 104 26.55 4.56 -8.20
N ALA A 105 27.11 5.08 -7.10
CA ALA A 105 26.57 6.26 -6.42
C ALA A 105 26.92 7.54 -7.19
N THR A 106 26.07 7.96 -8.12
CA THR A 106 26.12 9.31 -8.68
C THR A 106 25.40 10.27 -7.73
N SER A 107 26.17 11.19 -7.16
CA SER A 107 25.68 12.30 -6.35
C SER A 107 24.87 13.26 -7.23
N ASP A 108 23.55 13.27 -7.06
CA ASP A 108 22.64 14.21 -7.73
C ASP A 108 22.03 15.17 -6.70
N SER A 109 22.11 16.46 -7.00
CA SER A 109 21.91 17.61 -6.11
C SER A 109 20.44 17.92 -5.73
N GLY A 110 19.51 16.98 -5.86
CA GLY A 110 18.08 17.15 -5.53
C GLY A 110 17.72 16.78 -4.08
N VAL A 111 18.43 17.35 -3.09
CA VAL A 111 18.45 17.05 -1.63
C VAL A 111 17.35 16.09 -1.09
N ASP A 112 17.82 14.95 -0.58
CA ASP A 112 17.29 14.24 0.60
C ASP A 112 18.38 14.28 1.71
N ILE A 113 18.22 15.10 2.76
CA ILE A 113 18.99 14.98 4.02
C ILE A 113 17.98 14.85 5.16
N VAL A 114 17.99 13.70 5.83
CA VAL A 114 17.53 13.61 7.22
C VAL A 114 18.72 13.12 8.03
N ASP A 115 19.47 14.07 8.57
CA ASP A 115 20.50 13.77 9.57
C ASP A 115 19.76 13.55 10.90
N HIS A 116 19.74 12.31 11.37
CA HIS A 116 19.46 12.03 12.77
C HIS A 116 20.66 11.25 13.31
N ASP A 117 21.52 11.99 13.99
CA ASP A 117 22.55 11.45 14.87
C ASP A 117 22.00 10.27 15.69
N LYS A 118 22.64 9.11 15.49
CA LYS A 118 22.77 7.92 16.36
C LYS A 118 21.52 7.31 17.00
#